data_AF-A0A242A6T8-F1
#
_entry.id   AF-A0A242A6T8-F1
#
_cell.length_a   1.000
_cell.length_b   1.000
_cell.length_c   1.000
_cell.angle_alpha   90.00
_cell.angle_beta   90.00
_cell.angle_gamma   90.00
#
_symmetry.space_group_name_H-M   'P 1'
#
loop_
_entity.id
_entity.type
_entity.pdbx_description
1 polymer ?
#
loop_
_entity_poly.entity_id
_entity_poly.type
_entity_poly.pdbx_seq_one_letter_code
_entity_poly.pdbx_strand_id
1 'polypeptide(L)' 'MNGILVYAKTKNERQFIGVFRDLDDLQSEVEETLAVTNRSDLASSVYFILNGEEYKLFLEVEQ' A
#
# COMPACT_ATOMS: atom_id res chain seq x y z
N MET A 1 -7.88 -2.35 17.24
CA MET A 1 -7.73 -2.73 15.82
C MET A 1 -6.23 -2.81 15.57
N ASN A 2 -5.69 -4.02 15.41
CA ASN A 2 -4.28 -4.21 15.06
C ASN A 2 -4.27 -4.49 13.56
N GLY A 3 -3.84 -3.50 12.78
CA GLY A 3 -3.77 -3.62 11.33
C GLY A 3 -2.88 -2.53 10.77
N ILE A 4 -2.21 -2.86 9.67
CA ILE A 4 -1.29 -2.01 8.94
C ILE A 4 -2.13 -1.20 7.96
N LEU A 5 -2.24 0.10 8.20
CA LEU A 5 -2.98 1.00 7.33
C LEU A 5 -2.12 1.36 6.12
N VAL A 6 -2.61 1.08 4.91
CA VAL A 6 -1.91 1.33 3.65
C VAL A 6 -2.67 2.36 2.80
N TYR A 7 -1.92 3.29 2.21
CA TYR A 7 -2.44 4.31 1.30
C TYR A 7 -1.43 4.68 0.23
N ALA A 8 -1.91 5.21 -0.89
CA ALA A 8 -1.07 5.86 -1.88
C ALA A 8 -1.02 7.37 -1.65
N LYS A 9 0.16 7.98 -1.80
CA LYS A 9 0.33 9.44 -1.84
C LYS A 9 0.24 9.91 -3.28
N THR A 10 -0.81 10.64 -3.61
CA THR A 10 -0.91 11.37 -4.88
C THR A 10 -0.61 12.85 -4.64
N LYS A 11 -0.49 13.64 -5.72
CA LYS A 11 -0.17 15.08 -5.63
C LYS A 11 -1.15 15.88 -4.78
N ASN A 12 -2.41 15.45 -4.71
CA ASN A 12 -3.48 16.23 -4.06
C ASN A 12 -4.02 15.56 -2.79
N GLU A 13 -3.84 14.25 -2.61
CA GLU A 13 -4.45 13.52 -1.49
C GLU A 13 -3.78 12.17 -1.19
N ARG A 14 -4.10 11.63 -0.01
CA ARG A 14 -3.82 10.24 0.36
C ARG A 14 -5.02 9.39 -0.04
N GLN A 15 -4.81 8.45 -0.95
CA GLN A 15 -5.84 7.50 -1.35
C GLN A 15 -5.71 6.23 -0.51
N PHE A 16 -6.75 5.93 0.26
CA PHE A 16 -6.79 4.72 1.07
C PHE A 16 -6.78 3.48 0.17
N ILE A 17 -5.88 2.53 0.47
CA ILE A 17 -5.81 1.25 -0.23
C ILE A 17 -6.49 0.17 0.61
N GLY A 18 -6.11 0.06 1.89
CA GLY A 18 -6.62 -1.01 2.73
C GLY A 18 -6.01 -1.02 4.14
N VAL A 19 -6.52 -1.94 4.96
CA VAL A 19 -5.91 -2.33 6.24
C VAL A 19 -5.55 -3.80 6.15
N PHE A 20 -4.27 -4.09 6.31
CA PHE A 20 -3.70 -5.44 6.20
C PHE A 20 -3.26 -5.92 7.57
N ARG A 21 -3.02 -7.23 7.74
CA ARG A 21 -2.77 -7.82 9.06
C ARG A 21 -1.30 -8.12 9.30
N ASP A 22 -0.61 -8.52 8.25
CA ASP A 22 0.72 -9.11 8.35
C ASP A 22 1.70 -8.33 7.47
N LEU A 23 2.91 -8.11 7.99
CA LEU A 23 3.93 -7.33 7.28
C LEU A 23 4.66 -8.18 6.23
N ASP A 24 4.81 -9.48 6.51
CA ASP A 24 5.46 -10.45 5.60
C ASP A 24 4.68 -10.59 4.28
N ASP A 25 3.35 -10.60 4.33
CA ASP A 25 2.48 -10.73 3.14
C ASP A 25 2.01 -9.38 2.58
N LEU A 26 2.35 -8.26 3.26
CA LEU A 26 1.83 -6.92 2.96
C LEU A 26 2.08 -6.53 1.50
N GLN A 27 3.27 -6.82 0.98
CA GLN A 27 3.64 -6.45 -0.39
C GLN A 27 2.72 -7.14 -1.40
N SER A 28 2.62 -8.47 -1.31
CA SER A 28 1.81 -9.27 -2.22
C SER A 28 0.31 -8.98 -2.11
N GLU A 29 -0.21 -8.79 -0.89
CA GLU A 29 -1.62 -8.43 -0.69
C GLU A 29 -1.95 -7.05 -1.27
N VAL A 30 -1.04 -6.09 -1.15
CA VAL A 30 -1.21 -4.75 -1.74
C VAL A 30 -1.09 -4.80 -3.26
N GLU A 31 -0.16 -5.55 -3.82
CA GLU A 31 -0.04 -5.76 -5.27
C GLU A 31 -1.30 -6.39 -5.86
N GLU A 32 -1.83 -7.44 -5.22
CA GLU A 32 -3.09 -8.05 -5.61
C GLU A 32 -4.26 -7.05 -5.53
N THR A 33 -4.34 -6.28 -4.44
CA THR A 33 -5.37 -5.25 -4.28
C THR A 33 -5.31 -4.20 -5.38
N LEU A 34 -4.11 -3.72 -5.72
CA LEU A 34 -3.93 -2.75 -6.80
C LEU A 34 -4.26 -3.33 -8.17
N ALA A 35 -3.90 -4.60 -8.42
CA ALA A 35 -4.23 -5.29 -9.67
C ALA A 35 -5.75 -5.48 -9.83
N VAL A 36 -6.43 -5.96 -8.78
CA VAL A 36 -7.90 -6.17 -8.77
C VAL A 36 -8.66 -4.86 -8.93
N THR A 37 -8.16 -3.77 -8.36
CA THR A 37 -8.78 -2.43 -8.48
C THR A 37 -8.34 -1.68 -9.73
N ASN A 38 -7.47 -2.26 -10.57
CA ASN A 38 -6.86 -1.63 -11.74
C ASN A 38 -6.19 -0.29 -11.41
N ARG A 39 -5.56 -0.21 -10.23
CA ARG A 39 -4.86 0.96 -9.69
C ARG A 39 -3.34 0.76 -9.64
N SER A 40 -2.79 0.00 -10.58
CA SER A 40 -1.34 -0.19 -10.73
C SER A 40 -0.58 1.13 -10.89
N ASP A 41 -1.27 2.21 -11.31
CA ASP A 41 -0.75 3.58 -11.36
C ASP A 41 -0.22 4.07 -10.00
N LEU A 42 -0.80 3.58 -8.90
CA LEU A 42 -0.45 3.98 -7.55
C LEU A 42 0.78 3.26 -6.97
N ALA A 43 1.22 2.17 -7.60
CA ALA A 43 2.22 1.26 -7.03
C ALA A 43 3.55 1.96 -6.65
N SER A 44 3.94 2.98 -7.42
CA SER A 44 5.17 3.77 -7.17
C SER A 44 5.13 4.63 -5.90
N SER A 45 3.93 4.85 -5.35
CA SER A 45 3.63 5.85 -4.34
C SER A 45 2.86 5.28 -3.15
N VAL A 46 3.04 4.00 -2.84
CA VAL A 46 2.39 3.32 -1.71
C VAL A 46 3.18 3.49 -0.41
N TYR A 47 2.45 3.74 0.68
CA TYR A 47 2.95 3.92 2.03
C TYR A 47 2.08 3.17 3.03
N PHE A 48 2.65 2.83 4.18
CA PHE A 48 1.91 2.24 5.29
C PHE A 48 2.31 2.84 6.63
N ILE A 49 1.41 2.76 7.61
CA ILE A 49 1.67 3.19 8.99
C ILE A 49 1.79 1.98 9.90
N LEU A 50 2.91 1.90 10.62
CA LEU A 50 3.18 0.89 11.64
C LEU A 50 3.69 1.60 12.89
N ASN A 51 3.08 1.32 14.05
CA ASN A 51 3.46 1.93 15.34
C ASN A 51 3.49 3.48 15.34
N GLY A 52 2.69 4.13 14.49
CA GLY A 52 2.66 5.59 14.37
C GLY A 52 3.73 6.18 13.45
N GLU A 53 4.60 5.34 12.90
CA GLU A 53 5.60 5.71 11.90
C GLU A 53 5.13 5.36 10.49
N GLU A 54 5.51 6.18 9.51
CA GLU A 54 5.17 6.00 8.10
C GLU A 54 6.35 5.39 7.34
N TYR A 55 6.07 4.35 6.56
CA TYR A 55 7.06 3.64 5.75
C TYR A 55 6.60 3.61 4.30
N LYS A 56 7.56 3.67 3.37
CA LYS A 56 7.29 3.46 1.94
C LYS A 56 7.30 1.97 1.64
N LEU A 57 6.25 1.48 0.98
CA LEU A 57 6.20 0.13 0.47
C LEU A 57 6.81 0.13 -0.94
N PHE A 58 7.84 -0.69 -1.16
CA PHE A 58 8.42 -0.88 -2.47
C PHE A 58 7.74 -2.08 -3.13
N LEU A 59 7.01 -1.82 -4.21
CA LEU A 59 6.36 -2.86 -5.01
C LEU A 59 7.24 -3.16 -6.23
N GLU A 60 7.40 -4.44 -6.55
CA GLU A 60 8.15 -4.87 -7.73
C GLU A 60 7.19 -4.84 -8.92
N VAL A 61 6.98 -3.64 -9.45
CA VAL A 61 6.29 -3.51 -10.74
C VAL A 61 7.30 -3.94 -11.81
N GLU A 62 7.32 -5.24 -12.15
CA GLU A 62 8.03 -5.70 -13.35
C GLU A 62 7.51 -4.89 -14.55
N GLN A 63 8.41 -4.12 -15.16
CA GLN A 63 8.14 -3.30 -16.34
C GLN A 63 8.14 -4.12 -17.62
#